data_AF-X1UIV9-F1
#
_entry.id   AF-X1UIV9-F1
#
_cell.length_a   1.000
_cell.length_b   1.000
_cell.length_c   1.000
_cell.angle_alpha   90.00
_cell.angle_beta   90.00
_cell.angle_gamma   90.00
#
_symmetry.space_group_name_H-M   'P 1'
#
loop_
_entity.id
_entity.type
_entity.pdbx_description
1 polymer ?
#
loop_
_entity_poly.entity_id
_entity_poly.type
_entity_poly.pdbx_seq_one_letter_code
_entity_poly.pdbx_strand_id
1 'polypeptide(L)'
;HCENEFNKLRATAFQNAYFEKDNDARSGSKGDYIYRETDEQGNEIISIMFEMKNESDQTATKKKNEDFFKELDKDRTEKNCEYAVLVSLLESENEFYNQGIVDVSHKFSKMYVVRPQFFIPIITLLRNAAMNSMEYKAELSLMRNQNIDITNFEEKINAFKTGFARNYELASRKFKSAIDEIDKTINHLQKTKDALLSSENNLRLANNKADELTIKKLTHGNPTMKAKFEGLKDKLK
;
A
#
# COMPACT_ATOMS: atom_id res chain seq x y z
N HIS A 1 1.67 34.76 -35.45
CA HIS A 1 0.73 35.78 -34.92
C HIS A 1 0.25 35.43 -33.52
N CYS A 2 -0.44 34.30 -33.33
CA CYS A 2 -0.94 33.85 -32.02
C CYS A 2 0.15 33.75 -30.93
N GLU A 3 1.33 33.23 -31.27
CA GLU A 3 2.49 33.19 -30.36
C GLU A 3 2.94 34.58 -29.88
N ASN A 4 2.94 35.58 -30.77
CA ASN A 4 3.30 36.96 -30.42
C ASN A 4 2.23 37.61 -29.53
N GLU A 5 0.95 37.35 -29.81
CA GLU A 5 -0.15 37.84 -28.96
C GLU A 5 -0.11 37.20 -27.56
N PHE A 6 0.23 35.91 -27.48
CA PHE A 6 0.44 35.24 -26.19
C PHE A 6 1.61 35.85 -25.41
N ASN A 7 2.76 36.02 -26.06
CA ASN A 7 3.97 36.55 -25.42
C ASN A 7 3.79 37.99 -24.91
N LYS A 8 2.94 38.82 -25.54
CA LYS A 8 2.59 40.15 -25.03
C LYS A 8 1.87 40.11 -23.68
N LEU A 9 1.07 39.09 -23.43
CA LEU A 9 0.24 38.94 -22.23
C LEU A 9 0.86 38.02 -21.17
N ARG A 10 1.93 37.29 -21.53
CA ARG A 10 2.59 36.32 -20.65
C ARG A 10 2.97 36.89 -19.28
N ALA A 11 3.58 38.07 -19.26
CA ALA A 11 4.07 38.69 -18.02
C ALA A 11 2.95 39.16 -17.06
N THR A 12 1.76 39.46 -17.58
CA THR A 12 0.68 40.11 -16.82
C THR A 12 -0.50 39.18 -16.52
N ALA A 13 -0.78 38.20 -17.37
CA ALA A 13 -1.97 37.35 -17.26
C ALA A 13 -1.66 35.84 -17.16
N PHE A 14 -0.44 35.40 -17.50
CA PHE A 14 -0.08 33.98 -17.66
C PHE A 14 1.30 33.64 -17.08
N GLN A 15 1.55 34.07 -15.84
CA GLN A 15 2.88 34.00 -15.21
C GLN A 15 3.42 32.57 -15.05
N ASN A 16 2.55 31.60 -14.78
CA ASN A 16 2.89 30.17 -14.63
C ASN A 16 2.51 29.33 -15.85
N ALA A 17 2.24 29.97 -17.00
CA ALA A 17 1.79 29.26 -18.19
C ALA A 17 2.94 28.92 -19.14
N TYR A 18 2.96 27.66 -19.52
CA TYR A 18 3.78 27.08 -20.55
C TYR A 18 3.03 27.18 -21.90
N PHE A 19 3.69 27.73 -22.91
CA PHE A 19 3.18 27.76 -24.30
C PHE A 19 4.35 27.53 -25.23
N GLU A 20 4.40 26.35 -25.84
CA GLU A 20 5.49 25.95 -26.73
C GLU A 20 4.97 25.14 -27.92
N LYS A 21 5.77 25.10 -28.98
CA LYS A 21 5.52 24.22 -30.14
C LYS A 21 5.66 22.75 -29.74
N ASP A 22 4.76 21.90 -30.22
CA ASP A 22 4.91 20.45 -30.03
C ASP A 22 6.02 19.91 -30.94
N ASN A 23 7.18 19.66 -30.35
CA ASN A 23 8.35 19.13 -31.06
C ASN A 23 8.44 17.60 -31.00
N ASP A 24 7.55 16.94 -30.24
CA ASP A 24 7.68 15.52 -29.94
C ASP A 24 6.92 14.65 -30.96
N ALA A 25 7.67 14.17 -31.95
CA ALA A 25 7.20 13.46 -33.15
C ALA A 25 6.94 11.96 -32.99
N ARG A 26 7.06 11.40 -31.78
CA ARG A 26 7.28 9.95 -31.57
C ARG A 26 6.16 9.05 -32.13
N SER A 27 4.95 9.58 -32.33
CA SER A 27 3.77 8.86 -32.83
C SER A 27 3.43 9.14 -34.31
N GLY A 28 4.21 9.96 -35.01
CA GLY A 28 3.97 10.31 -36.41
C GLY A 28 2.93 11.41 -36.64
N SER A 29 2.36 11.98 -35.57
CA SER A 29 1.55 13.20 -35.60
C SER A 29 2.12 14.26 -34.66
N LYS A 30 1.82 15.52 -34.95
CA LYS A 30 2.26 16.69 -34.19
C LYS A 30 1.16 17.74 -34.23
N GLY A 31 0.73 18.20 -33.06
CA GLY A 31 0.00 19.45 -32.97
C GLY A 31 0.93 20.64 -33.21
N ASP A 32 0.37 21.84 -33.35
CA ASP A 32 1.20 23.03 -33.55
C ASP A 32 1.73 23.59 -32.23
N TYR A 33 0.87 23.75 -31.21
CA TYR A 33 1.24 24.31 -29.92
C TYR A 33 0.51 23.65 -28.75
N ILE A 34 1.17 23.58 -27.60
CA ILE A 34 0.57 23.18 -26.33
C ILE A 34 0.59 24.36 -25.38
N TYR A 35 -0.58 24.70 -24.84
CA TYR A 35 -0.72 25.57 -23.67
C TYR A 35 -0.94 24.70 -22.44
N ARG A 36 -0.19 24.94 -21.36
CA ARG A 36 -0.41 24.29 -20.06
C ARG A 36 -0.16 25.31 -18.95
N GLU A 37 -1.04 25.38 -17.96
CA GLU A 37 -0.89 26.28 -16.83
C GLU A 37 -1.01 25.49 -15.53
N THR A 38 -0.13 25.79 -14.57
CA THR A 38 -0.14 25.21 -13.23
C THR A 38 -0.37 26.26 -12.16
N ASP A 39 -0.93 25.84 -11.03
CA ASP A 39 -1.00 26.67 -9.82
C ASP A 39 0.39 26.78 -9.16
N GLU A 40 0.46 27.51 -8.04
CA GLU A 40 1.70 27.69 -7.27
C GLU A 40 2.24 26.38 -6.65
N GLN A 41 1.41 25.36 -6.52
CA GLN A 41 1.76 24.06 -5.97
C GLN A 41 2.16 23.05 -7.06
N GLY A 42 2.11 23.45 -8.34
CA GLY A 42 2.42 22.61 -9.48
C GLY A 42 1.26 21.74 -9.97
N ASN A 43 0.04 21.93 -9.46
CA ASN A 43 -1.15 21.24 -9.97
C ASN A 43 -1.57 21.87 -11.30
N GLU A 44 -1.93 21.04 -12.27
CA GLU A 44 -2.41 21.53 -13.56
C GLU A 44 -3.79 22.18 -13.44
N ILE A 45 -3.86 23.45 -13.81
CA ILE A 45 -5.10 24.23 -13.93
C ILE A 45 -5.80 23.81 -15.22
N ILE A 46 -5.08 23.89 -16.33
CA ILE A 46 -5.62 23.65 -17.67
C ILE A 46 -4.51 23.26 -18.65
N SER A 47 -4.85 22.40 -19.61
CA SER A 47 -4.03 22.12 -20.78
C SER A 47 -4.86 22.17 -22.07
N ILE A 48 -4.32 22.78 -23.11
CA ILE A 48 -4.97 22.98 -24.40
C ILE A 48 -4.00 22.59 -25.51
N MET A 49 -4.42 21.67 -26.36
CA MET A 49 -3.76 21.37 -27.63
C MET A 49 -4.29 22.29 -28.72
N PHE A 50 -3.39 22.94 -29.46
CA PHE A 50 -3.73 23.84 -30.55
C PHE A 50 -3.26 23.32 -31.91
N GLU A 51 -4.16 23.42 -32.88
CA GLU A 51 -3.88 23.26 -34.31
C GLU A 51 -4.12 24.59 -35.03
N MET A 52 -3.21 25.01 -35.90
CA MET A 52 -3.25 26.29 -36.60
C MET A 52 -3.41 26.05 -38.10
N LYS A 53 -4.44 26.64 -38.73
CA LYS A 53 -4.70 26.53 -40.17
C LYS A 53 -4.85 27.89 -40.84
N ASN A 54 -4.13 28.06 -41.94
CA ASN A 54 -4.15 29.26 -42.76
C ASN A 54 -4.65 28.94 -44.18
N GLU A 55 -5.29 29.91 -44.84
CA GLU A 55 -5.81 29.72 -46.21
C GLU A 55 -4.70 29.59 -47.27
N SER A 56 -3.45 29.95 -46.91
CA SER A 56 -2.28 29.95 -47.79
C SER A 56 -1.76 28.56 -48.15
N ASP A 57 -2.23 27.49 -47.49
CA ASP A 57 -1.87 26.11 -47.83
C ASP A 57 -2.63 25.65 -49.09
N GLN A 58 -2.24 26.21 -50.24
CA GLN A 58 -2.78 25.96 -51.58
C GLN A 58 -2.45 24.56 -52.12
N THR A 59 -2.79 23.50 -51.39
CA THR A 59 -2.91 22.17 -52.00
C THR A 59 -4.23 22.07 -52.77
N ALA A 60 -4.23 21.34 -53.88
CA ALA A 60 -5.28 21.25 -54.90
C ALA A 60 -6.69 20.81 -54.42
N THR A 61 -6.87 20.58 -53.13
CA THR A 61 -8.16 20.36 -52.47
C THR A 61 -8.29 21.30 -51.27
N LYS A 62 -9.26 22.23 -51.32
CA LYS A 62 -9.60 23.07 -50.17
C LYS A 62 -10.10 22.17 -49.03
N LYS A 63 -9.23 21.94 -48.03
CA LYS A 63 -9.60 21.21 -46.81
C LYS A 63 -10.58 22.03 -45.97
N LYS A 64 -11.48 21.33 -45.29
CA LYS A 64 -12.43 21.91 -44.34
C LYS A 64 -11.90 21.79 -42.92
N ASN A 65 -12.46 22.57 -41.99
CA ASN A 65 -12.11 22.49 -40.58
C ASN A 65 -12.30 21.07 -40.01
N GLU A 66 -13.38 20.40 -40.43
CA GLU A 66 -13.71 19.05 -39.95
C GLU A 66 -12.67 17.99 -40.32
N ASP A 67 -11.92 18.21 -41.40
CA ASP A 67 -10.88 17.27 -41.85
C ASP A 67 -9.72 17.16 -40.85
N PHE A 68 -9.60 18.12 -39.92
CA PHE A 68 -8.52 18.18 -38.93
C PHE A 68 -8.93 17.71 -37.54
N PHE A 69 -10.23 17.54 -37.26
CA PHE A 69 -10.70 17.26 -35.90
C PHE A 69 -10.17 15.93 -35.36
N LYS A 70 -10.15 14.89 -36.18
CA LYS A 70 -9.71 13.56 -35.75
C LYS A 70 -8.23 13.55 -35.34
N GLU A 71 -7.38 14.22 -36.11
CA GLU A 71 -5.94 14.28 -35.80
C GLU A 71 -5.69 15.14 -34.56
N LEU A 72 -6.35 16.31 -34.49
CA LEU A 72 -6.26 17.18 -33.32
C LEU A 72 -6.73 16.48 -32.03
N ASP A 73 -7.82 15.70 -32.07
CA ASP A 73 -8.27 14.95 -30.88
C ASP A 73 -7.29 13.85 -30.47
N LYS A 74 -6.66 13.20 -31.46
CA LYS A 74 -5.61 12.22 -31.22
C LYS A 74 -4.40 12.89 -30.56
N ASP A 75 -3.92 13.99 -31.10
CA ASP A 75 -2.78 14.75 -30.53
C ASP A 75 -3.10 15.25 -29.12
N ARG A 76 -4.31 15.78 -28.90
CA ARG A 76 -4.82 16.16 -27.58
C ARG A 76 -4.71 14.99 -26.59
N THR A 77 -5.13 13.80 -27.00
CA THR A 77 -5.14 12.60 -26.16
C THR A 77 -3.72 12.09 -25.88
N GLU A 78 -2.87 12.01 -26.90
CA GLU A 78 -1.49 11.54 -26.76
C GLU A 78 -0.65 12.46 -25.87
N LYS A 79 -0.90 13.78 -25.92
CA LYS A 79 -0.22 14.78 -25.09
C LYS A 79 -0.92 15.06 -23.77
N ASN A 80 -1.95 14.27 -23.44
CA ASN A 80 -2.74 14.39 -22.22
C ASN A 80 -3.19 15.84 -21.95
N CYS A 81 -3.77 16.47 -22.97
CA CYS A 81 -4.33 17.80 -22.90
C CYS A 81 -5.85 17.73 -22.63
N GLU A 82 -6.35 18.64 -21.80
CA GLU A 82 -7.77 18.68 -21.43
C GLU A 82 -8.66 19.12 -22.59
N TYR A 83 -8.22 20.14 -23.35
CA TYR A 83 -8.97 20.75 -24.45
C TYR A 83 -8.22 20.65 -25.78
N ALA A 84 -8.98 20.69 -26.88
CA ALA A 84 -8.46 20.86 -28.24
C ALA A 84 -9.04 22.15 -28.83
N VAL A 85 -8.21 22.96 -29.47
CA VAL A 85 -8.65 24.18 -30.13
C VAL A 85 -8.04 24.28 -31.53
N LEU A 86 -8.90 24.23 -32.55
CA LEU A 86 -8.52 24.53 -33.92
C LEU A 86 -8.61 26.03 -34.16
N VAL A 87 -7.48 26.68 -34.44
CA VAL A 87 -7.41 28.08 -34.85
C VAL A 87 -7.32 28.12 -36.37
N SER A 88 -8.40 28.51 -37.03
CA SER A 88 -8.50 28.35 -38.48
C SER A 88 -8.93 29.63 -39.19
N LEU A 89 -8.29 29.89 -40.33
CA LEU A 89 -8.75 30.84 -41.35
C LEU A 89 -9.49 30.15 -42.51
N LEU A 90 -9.59 28.82 -42.52
CA LEU A 90 -10.28 28.07 -43.57
C LEU A 90 -11.79 28.35 -43.57
N GLU A 91 -12.43 28.15 -44.71
CA GLU A 91 -13.87 28.35 -44.86
C GLU A 91 -14.28 29.77 -44.43
N SER A 92 -13.60 30.79 -44.94
CA SER A 92 -13.84 32.21 -44.62
C SER A 92 -15.28 32.68 -44.88
N GLU A 93 -15.99 32.05 -45.81
CA GLU A 93 -17.40 32.35 -46.11
C GLU A 93 -18.40 31.51 -45.29
N ASN A 94 -17.93 30.60 -44.41
CA ASN A 94 -18.80 29.75 -43.62
C ASN A 94 -19.31 30.49 -42.38
N GLU A 95 -20.60 30.85 -42.39
CA GLU A 95 -21.26 31.59 -41.31
C GLU A 95 -21.12 30.94 -39.95
N PHE A 96 -21.14 29.60 -39.87
CA PHE A 96 -21.04 28.88 -38.61
C PHE A 96 -19.68 29.14 -37.92
N TYR A 97 -18.59 29.03 -38.66
CA TYR A 97 -17.23 29.26 -38.12
C TYR A 97 -16.87 30.74 -37.94
N ASN A 98 -17.72 31.66 -38.42
CA ASN A 98 -17.53 33.10 -38.28
C ASN A 98 -18.26 33.72 -37.08
N GLN A 99 -19.01 32.93 -36.30
CA GLN A 99 -19.76 33.41 -35.13
C GLN A 99 -18.90 33.66 -33.88
N GLY A 100 -17.60 33.33 -33.93
CA GLY A 100 -16.67 33.57 -32.84
C GLY A 100 -16.03 32.29 -32.33
N ILE A 101 -16.33 31.91 -31.07
CA ILE A 101 -15.91 30.64 -30.48
C ILE A 101 -16.99 29.60 -30.77
N VAL A 102 -16.64 28.58 -31.55
CA VAL A 102 -17.56 27.53 -31.94
C VAL A 102 -17.27 26.27 -31.15
N ASP A 103 -18.28 25.78 -30.44
CA ASP A 103 -18.22 24.51 -29.71
C ASP A 103 -18.54 23.34 -30.66
N VAL A 104 -17.59 22.41 -30.82
CA VAL A 104 -17.75 21.19 -31.60
C VAL A 104 -17.69 19.92 -30.73
N SER A 105 -17.92 20.07 -29.42
CA SER A 105 -17.90 19.00 -28.42
C SER A 105 -18.88 17.86 -28.68
N HIS A 106 -19.96 18.13 -29.42
CA HIS A 106 -20.90 17.12 -29.91
C HIS A 106 -20.27 16.11 -30.88
N LYS A 107 -19.14 16.44 -31.52
CA LYS A 107 -18.35 15.53 -32.38
C LYS A 107 -17.12 15.00 -31.64
N PHE A 108 -16.37 15.88 -30.98
CA PHE A 108 -15.14 15.54 -30.25
C PHE A 108 -15.12 16.27 -28.91
N SER A 109 -15.13 15.53 -27.81
CA SER A 109 -15.28 16.09 -26.46
C SER A 109 -14.27 17.20 -26.18
N LYS A 110 -14.73 18.30 -25.59
CA LYS A 110 -13.91 19.46 -25.20
C LYS A 110 -13.10 20.10 -26.35
N MET A 111 -13.65 20.07 -27.57
CA MET A 111 -13.04 20.69 -28.74
C MET A 111 -13.76 21.97 -29.19
N TYR A 112 -12.99 22.97 -29.56
CA TYR A 112 -13.47 24.26 -30.08
C TYR A 112 -12.80 24.63 -31.39
N VAL A 113 -13.50 25.40 -32.22
CA VAL A 113 -12.96 26.05 -33.41
C VAL A 113 -13.05 27.56 -33.25
N VAL A 114 -11.96 28.26 -33.51
CA VAL A 114 -11.88 29.72 -33.36
C VAL A 114 -11.16 30.36 -34.54
N ARG A 115 -11.49 31.62 -34.82
CA ARG A 115 -10.65 32.48 -35.67
C ARG A 115 -9.47 33.04 -34.86
N PRO A 116 -8.35 33.45 -35.48
CA PRO A 116 -7.17 33.93 -34.76
C PRO A 116 -7.42 35.05 -33.74
N GLN A 117 -8.37 35.96 -34.02
CA GLN A 117 -8.74 37.05 -33.10
C GLN A 117 -9.36 36.57 -31.78
N PHE A 118 -9.91 35.35 -31.74
CA PHE A 118 -10.49 34.76 -30.54
C PHE A 118 -9.52 33.86 -29.77
N PHE A 119 -8.26 33.76 -30.21
CA PHE A 119 -7.23 32.92 -29.60
C PHE A 119 -7.00 33.22 -28.11
N ILE A 120 -6.82 34.49 -27.74
CA ILE A 120 -6.66 34.88 -26.33
C ILE A 120 -7.99 34.76 -25.55
N PRO A 121 -9.15 35.22 -26.08
CA PRO A 121 -10.44 35.01 -25.43
C PRO A 121 -10.76 33.56 -25.07
N ILE A 122 -10.49 32.59 -25.95
CA ILE A 122 -10.78 31.17 -25.64
C ILE A 122 -9.89 30.63 -24.53
N ILE A 123 -8.59 30.96 -24.53
CA ILE A 123 -7.68 30.57 -23.44
C ILE A 123 -8.20 31.12 -22.11
N THR A 124 -8.57 32.40 -22.10
CA THR A 124 -9.08 33.09 -20.90
C THR A 124 -10.36 32.45 -20.38
N LEU A 125 -11.30 32.14 -21.29
CA LEU A 125 -12.58 31.51 -20.94
C LEU A 125 -12.38 30.13 -20.31
N LEU A 126 -11.60 29.27 -20.97
CA LEU A 126 -11.35 27.91 -20.50
C LEU A 126 -10.57 27.91 -19.18
N ARG A 127 -9.58 28.81 -19.05
CA ARG A 127 -8.82 29.00 -17.81
C ARG A 127 -9.73 29.38 -16.64
N ASN A 128 -10.60 30.38 -16.82
CA ASN A 128 -11.50 30.81 -15.75
C ASN A 128 -12.49 29.71 -15.35
N ALA A 129 -13.00 28.94 -16.32
CA ALA A 129 -13.84 27.77 -16.04
C ALA A 129 -13.06 26.71 -15.24
N ALA A 130 -11.82 26.45 -15.62
CA ALA A 130 -10.96 25.50 -14.93
C ALA A 130 -10.61 25.96 -13.50
N MET A 131 -10.31 27.24 -13.28
CA MET A 131 -10.04 27.79 -11.94
C MET A 131 -11.26 27.71 -11.01
N ASN A 132 -12.47 27.97 -11.51
CA ASN A 132 -13.69 27.80 -10.71
C ASN A 132 -13.94 26.32 -10.35
N SER A 133 -13.46 25.38 -11.17
CA SER A 133 -13.53 23.94 -10.88
C SER A 133 -12.41 23.43 -9.97
N MET A 134 -11.36 24.23 -9.71
CA MET A 134 -10.21 23.79 -8.93
C MET A 134 -10.53 23.60 -7.45
N GLU A 135 -11.39 24.44 -6.84
CA GLU A 135 -11.84 24.21 -5.46
C GLU A 135 -12.44 22.81 -5.32
N TYR A 136 -13.24 22.40 -6.31
CA TYR A 136 -13.85 21.08 -6.37
C TYR A 136 -12.84 19.95 -6.66
N LYS A 137 -11.88 20.17 -7.58
CA LYS A 137 -10.81 19.19 -7.86
C LYS A 137 -9.88 19.01 -6.64
N ALA A 138 -9.58 20.08 -5.90
CA ALA A 138 -8.78 20.06 -4.69
C ALA A 138 -9.50 19.29 -3.57
N GLU A 139 -10.80 19.54 -3.38
CA GLU A 139 -11.63 18.81 -2.40
C GLU A 139 -11.73 17.31 -2.75
N LEU A 140 -11.96 16.96 -4.02
CA LEU A 140 -11.96 15.56 -4.48
C LEU A 140 -10.61 14.88 -4.29
N SER A 141 -9.51 15.61 -4.53
CA SER A 141 -8.15 15.07 -4.36
C SER A 141 -7.83 14.85 -2.88
N LEU A 142 -8.25 15.76 -2.02
CA LEU A 142 -8.19 15.61 -0.56
C LEU A 142 -8.98 14.38 -0.10
N MET A 143 -10.22 14.20 -0.59
CA MET A 143 -11.05 13.03 -0.27
C MET A 143 -10.45 11.71 -0.79
N ARG A 144 -9.89 11.69 -2.01
CA ARG A 144 -9.21 10.51 -2.56
C ARG A 144 -7.97 10.13 -1.75
N ASN A 145 -7.15 11.12 -1.37
CA ASN A 145 -5.98 10.89 -0.54
C ASN A 145 -6.36 10.36 0.85
N GLN A 146 -7.44 10.87 1.46
CA GLN A 146 -7.98 10.34 2.73
C GLN A 146 -8.42 8.87 2.59
N ASN A 147 -9.08 8.48 1.50
CA ASN A 147 -9.52 7.09 1.29
C ASN A 147 -8.34 6.11 1.11
N ILE A 148 -7.27 6.53 0.45
CA ILE A 148 -6.05 5.71 0.31
C ILE A 148 -5.38 5.51 1.66
N ASP A 149 -5.35 6.53 2.51
CA ASP A 149 -4.73 6.44 3.84
C ASP A 149 -5.54 5.52 4.77
N ILE A 150 -6.88 5.60 4.73
CA ILE A 150 -7.77 4.69 5.47
C ILE A 150 -7.54 3.23 5.04
N THR A 151 -7.46 2.96 3.74
CA THR A 151 -7.26 1.60 3.22
C THR A 151 -5.90 1.03 3.65
N ASN A 152 -4.82 1.83 3.52
CA ASN A 152 -3.49 1.43 3.98
C ASN A 152 -3.46 1.21 5.51
N PHE A 153 -4.20 2.01 6.27
CA PHE A 153 -4.33 1.85 7.71
C PHE A 153 -5.08 0.56 8.07
N GLU A 154 -6.19 0.25 7.40
CA GLU A 154 -6.93 -1.00 7.60
C GLU A 154 -6.08 -2.23 7.28
N GLU A 155 -5.31 -2.21 6.19
CA GLU A 155 -4.38 -3.29 5.85
C GLU A 155 -3.31 -3.47 6.93
N LYS A 156 -2.70 -2.37 7.41
CA LYS A 156 -1.71 -2.41 8.50
C LYS A 156 -2.30 -2.94 9.80
N ILE A 157 -3.53 -2.56 10.16
CA ILE A 157 -4.23 -3.06 11.35
C ILE A 157 -4.54 -4.57 11.21
N ASN A 158 -4.98 -5.02 10.04
CA ASN A 158 -5.25 -6.44 9.81
C ASN A 158 -3.97 -7.29 9.84
N ALA A 159 -2.87 -6.78 9.27
CA ALA A 159 -1.56 -7.42 9.37
C ALA A 159 -1.09 -7.52 10.84
N PHE A 160 -1.23 -6.43 11.61
CA PHE A 160 -0.91 -6.43 13.05
C PHE A 160 -1.76 -7.44 13.83
N LYS A 161 -3.09 -7.44 13.65
CA LYS A 161 -4.00 -8.38 14.33
C LYS A 161 -3.64 -9.83 14.04
N THR A 162 -3.35 -10.15 12.78
CA THR A 162 -2.99 -11.50 12.34
C THR A 162 -1.66 -11.95 12.95
N GLY A 163 -0.64 -11.09 12.88
CA GLY A 163 0.68 -11.38 13.48
C GLY A 163 0.60 -11.53 15.00
N PHE A 164 -0.16 -10.66 15.66
CA PHE A 164 -0.37 -10.70 17.11
C PHE A 164 -1.10 -11.98 17.55
N ALA A 165 -2.20 -12.33 16.88
CA ALA A 165 -2.97 -13.54 17.21
C ALA A 165 -2.12 -14.81 17.08
N ARG A 166 -1.32 -14.94 16.01
CA ARG A 166 -0.41 -16.07 15.80
C ARG A 166 0.66 -16.15 16.89
N ASN A 167 1.27 -15.02 17.25
CA ASN A 167 2.28 -14.98 18.30
C ASN A 167 1.70 -15.33 19.66
N TYR A 168 0.51 -14.82 19.98
CA TYR A 168 -0.20 -15.15 21.21
C TYR A 168 -0.55 -16.64 21.29
N GLU A 169 -1.06 -17.23 20.21
CA GLU A 169 -1.40 -18.65 20.15
C GLU A 169 -0.17 -19.54 20.34
N LEU A 170 0.95 -19.21 19.68
CA LEU A 170 2.22 -19.93 19.84
C LEU A 170 2.76 -19.82 21.26
N ALA A 171 2.70 -18.63 21.86
CA ALA A 171 3.11 -18.41 23.24
C ALA A 171 2.23 -19.21 24.21
N SER A 172 0.91 -19.20 24.02
CA SER A 172 -0.05 -19.96 24.83
C SER A 172 0.20 -21.46 24.74
N ARG A 173 0.44 -22.00 23.52
CA ARG A 173 0.79 -23.42 23.33
C ARG A 173 2.08 -23.79 24.06
N LYS A 174 3.14 -23.00 23.90
CA LYS A 174 4.42 -23.21 24.60
C LYS A 174 4.24 -23.15 26.12
N PHE A 175 3.45 -22.21 26.62
CA PHE A 175 3.15 -22.07 28.03
C PHE A 175 2.44 -23.33 28.57
N LYS A 176 1.43 -23.82 27.85
CA LYS A 176 0.72 -25.05 28.21
C LYS A 176 1.66 -26.26 28.25
N SER A 177 2.49 -26.44 27.22
CA SER A 177 3.47 -27.52 27.20
C SER A 177 4.48 -27.43 28.35
N ALA A 178 4.91 -26.23 28.74
CA ALA A 178 5.79 -26.04 29.88
C ALA A 178 5.12 -26.45 31.20
N ILE A 179 3.84 -26.11 31.37
CA ILE A 179 3.04 -26.57 32.53
C ILE A 179 2.93 -28.09 32.55
N ASP A 180 2.64 -28.73 31.40
CA ASP A 180 2.54 -30.19 31.31
C ASP A 180 3.86 -30.88 31.70
N GLU A 181 5.02 -30.31 31.32
CA GLU A 181 6.34 -30.83 31.72
C GLU A 181 6.64 -30.61 33.21
N ILE A 182 6.19 -29.49 33.79
CA ILE A 182 6.27 -29.25 35.24
C ILE A 182 5.46 -30.32 35.98
N ASP A 183 4.25 -30.62 35.55
CA ASP A 183 3.39 -31.62 36.18
C ASP A 183 3.99 -33.03 36.11
N LYS A 184 4.61 -33.40 34.97
CA LYS A 184 5.38 -34.65 34.85
C LYS A 184 6.54 -34.71 35.83
N THR A 185 7.26 -33.59 35.98
CA THR A 185 8.39 -33.48 36.92
C THR A 185 7.92 -33.63 38.36
N ILE A 186 6.81 -33.01 38.74
CA ILE A 186 6.19 -33.17 40.05
C ILE A 186 5.82 -34.63 40.30
N ASN A 187 5.23 -35.32 39.31
CA ASN A 187 4.90 -36.74 39.42
C ASN A 187 6.15 -37.60 39.66
N HIS A 188 7.25 -37.33 38.96
CA HIS A 188 8.53 -38.01 39.19
C HIS A 188 9.07 -37.76 40.59
N LEU A 189 9.09 -36.51 41.05
CA LEU A 189 9.54 -36.16 42.40
C LEU A 189 8.70 -36.86 43.48
N GLN A 190 7.39 -36.96 43.28
CA GLN A 190 6.50 -37.68 44.19
C GLN A 190 6.82 -39.18 44.24
N LYS A 191 7.03 -39.83 43.09
CA LYS A 191 7.45 -41.24 43.05
C LYS A 191 8.80 -41.47 43.72
N THR A 192 9.77 -40.57 43.52
CA THR A 192 11.06 -40.63 44.19
C THR A 192 10.92 -40.50 45.70
N LYS A 193 10.09 -39.57 46.18
CA LYS A 193 9.77 -39.42 47.60
C LYS A 193 9.17 -40.71 48.18
N ASP A 194 8.19 -41.31 47.50
CA ASP A 194 7.53 -42.53 47.96
C ASP A 194 8.50 -43.72 48.04
N ALA A 195 9.42 -43.84 47.07
CA ALA A 195 10.48 -44.85 47.08
C ALA A 195 11.44 -44.66 48.27
N LEU A 196 11.85 -43.42 48.56
CA LEU A 196 12.72 -43.11 49.71
C LEU A 196 12.07 -43.46 51.05
N LEU A 197 10.78 -43.13 51.23
CA LEU A 197 10.03 -43.48 52.43
C LEU A 197 9.89 -45.01 52.58
N SER A 198 9.68 -45.73 51.48
CA SER A 198 9.66 -47.19 51.47
C SER A 198 11.03 -47.78 51.86
N SER A 199 12.13 -47.23 51.33
CA SER A 199 13.49 -47.62 51.70
C SER A 199 13.77 -47.36 53.18
N GLU A 200 13.38 -46.22 53.73
CA GLU A 200 13.48 -45.91 55.16
C GLU A 200 12.72 -46.95 56.00
N ASN A 201 11.48 -47.29 55.62
CA ASN A 201 10.70 -48.31 56.31
C ASN A 201 11.38 -49.70 56.25
N ASN A 202 11.98 -50.06 55.12
CA ASN A 202 12.75 -51.31 55.00
C ASN A 202 13.98 -51.32 55.90
N LEU A 203 14.71 -50.19 56.01
CA LEU A 203 15.83 -50.05 56.94
C LEU A 203 15.36 -50.18 58.39
N ARG A 204 14.23 -49.56 58.75
CA ARG A 204 13.61 -49.70 60.08
C ARG A 204 13.25 -51.16 60.39
N LEU A 205 12.64 -51.87 59.43
CA LEU A 205 12.31 -53.30 59.58
C LEU A 205 13.56 -54.17 59.71
N ALA A 206 14.62 -53.87 58.95
CA ALA A 206 15.91 -54.55 59.06
C ALA A 206 16.56 -54.31 60.43
N ASN A 207 16.54 -53.08 60.93
CA ASN A 207 17.06 -52.74 62.24
C ASN A 207 16.31 -53.49 63.36
N ASN A 208 14.96 -53.49 63.33
CA ASN A 208 14.15 -54.24 64.29
C ASN A 208 14.48 -55.75 64.26
N LYS A 209 14.68 -56.32 63.07
CA LYS A 209 15.08 -57.73 62.94
C LYS A 209 16.48 -57.99 63.52
N ALA A 210 17.41 -57.04 63.37
CA ALA A 210 18.74 -57.13 63.96
C ALA A 210 18.69 -57.05 65.48
N ASP A 211 17.89 -56.14 66.05
CA ASP A 211 17.68 -56.00 67.49
C ASP A 211 17.02 -57.25 68.11
N GLU A 212 16.17 -57.93 67.34
CA GLU A 212 15.53 -59.19 67.75
C GLU A 212 16.46 -60.43 67.69
N LEU A 213 17.69 -60.30 67.21
CA LEU A 213 18.68 -61.41 67.17
C LEU A 213 19.21 -61.71 68.58
N THR A 214 18.53 -62.63 69.27
CA THR A 214 19.04 -63.20 70.52
C THR A 214 19.95 -64.40 70.23
N ILE A 215 20.91 -64.67 71.12
CA ILE A 215 21.75 -65.90 71.06
C ILE A 215 20.87 -67.14 70.91
N LYS A 216 19.71 -67.18 71.58
CA LYS A 216 18.72 -68.27 71.48
C LYS A 216 18.15 -68.45 70.07
N LYS A 217 17.86 -67.36 69.34
CA LYS A 217 17.41 -67.40 67.93
C LYS A 217 18.58 -67.75 66.99
N LEU A 218 19.78 -67.22 67.23
CA LEU A 218 20.99 -67.49 66.44
C LEU A 218 21.48 -68.95 66.54
N THR A 219 21.24 -69.63 67.65
CA THR A 219 21.61 -71.05 67.84
C THR A 219 20.45 -72.03 67.60
N HIS A 220 19.29 -71.54 67.17
CA HIS A 220 18.12 -72.40 66.92
C HIS A 220 18.39 -73.38 65.77
N GLY A 221 18.20 -74.68 65.99
CA GLY A 221 18.51 -75.73 65.00
C GLY A 221 20.00 -76.05 64.82
N ASN A 222 20.91 -75.42 65.56
CA ASN A 222 22.36 -75.68 65.52
C ASN A 222 22.88 -76.14 66.90
N PRO A 223 22.82 -77.46 67.20
CA PRO A 223 23.18 -77.99 68.52
C PRO A 223 24.65 -77.75 68.88
N THR A 224 25.55 -77.75 67.89
CA THR A 224 26.99 -77.50 68.09
C THR A 224 27.28 -76.07 68.56
N MET A 225 26.64 -75.06 67.95
CA MET A 225 26.82 -73.67 68.34
C MET A 225 26.15 -73.36 69.69
N LYS A 226 24.99 -73.98 69.96
CA LYS A 226 24.32 -73.87 71.26
C LYS A 226 25.23 -74.35 72.41
N ALA A 227 25.84 -75.52 72.27
CA ALA A 227 26.75 -76.09 73.26
C ALA A 227 28.00 -75.21 73.49
N LYS A 228 28.57 -74.63 72.42
CA LYS A 228 29.72 -73.71 72.54
C LYS A 228 29.37 -72.44 73.33
N PHE A 229 28.20 -71.85 73.10
CA PHE A 229 27.76 -70.65 73.83
C PHE A 229 27.36 -70.95 75.28
N GLU A 230 26.77 -72.11 75.56
CA GLU A 230 26.46 -72.55 76.93
C GLU A 230 27.74 -72.82 77.74
N GLY A 231 28.73 -73.52 77.15
CA GLY A 231 30.02 -73.78 77.80
C GLY A 231 30.88 -72.53 78.05
N LEU A 232 30.62 -71.41 77.35
CA LEU A 232 31.23 -70.11 77.64
C LEU A 232 30.57 -69.41 78.84
N LYS A 233 29.25 -69.59 79.05
CA LYS A 233 28.54 -69.05 80.22
C LYS A 233 28.95 -69.72 81.52
N ASP A 234 29.19 -71.03 81.49
CA ASP A 234 29.62 -71.79 82.67
C ASP A 234 31.06 -71.47 83.10
N LYS A 235 31.89 -70.90 82.22
CA LYS A 235 33.24 -70.40 82.54
C LYS A 235 33.28 -68.95 83.07
N LEU A 236 32.18 -68.23 82.96
CA LEU A 236 32.06 -66.80 83.35
C LEU A 236 31.24 -66.60 84.64
N LYS A 237 30.79 -67.69 85.27
CA LYS A 237 30.27 -67.71 86.64
C LYS A 237 31.36 -68.15 87.61
#